data_AF-A0AAD9T6K9-F1
#
_entry.id   AF-A0AAD9T6K9-F1
#
_cell.length_a   1.000
_cell.length_b   1.000
_cell.length_c   1.000
_cell.angle_alpha   90.00
_cell.angle_beta   90.00
_cell.angle_gamma   90.00
#
_symmetry.space_group_name_H-M   'P 1'
#
loop_
_entity.id
_entity.type
_entity.pdbx_description
1 polymer ?
#
loop_
_entity_poly.entity_id
_entity_poly.type
_entity_poly.pdbx_seq_one_letter_code
_entity_poly.pdbx_strand_id
1 'polypeptide(L)'
;MDANARARLSLQNPFFLNHTRLNLLGVHIIVTPTLLTFAQLQNFYLWHAIQSKWPHYFWSHMDVVAVSFEDQYAAAHEKSGVPILPPADPKHDYSDFTSLYANCVSALREATTPTPQTGDPIRWAMRFFSYDRLALVNVAAFVEVGGWDTMIPFYMTDCDMHARLEMAQYNIEEVPAGMVFDVGSSLDDLLVLYRTKAAPDASFIDPNVVEKELALAAAAAAAEKTHVARAGDSDVSAEAWLQFAAGALHLPGAGKDQVTWDDDEIHSPSFVKLIAVLDAMQRSKHESPRGRNTWQARQTGGEGEPFYRDSAGFDQAIWMTIEHGRHVFREKWGHRDCDIVSMGLVPSDAWRVEHDWED
;
A
#
# COMPACT_ATOMS: atom_id res chain seq x y z
N MET A 1 14.07 7.80 16.62
CA MET A 1 12.93 7.79 15.68
C MET A 1 12.23 9.13 15.57
N ASP A 2 12.77 10.18 16.18
CA ASP A 2 12.32 11.55 15.97
C ASP A 2 13.16 12.27 14.90
N ALA A 3 14.06 11.57 14.22
CA ALA A 3 14.95 12.15 13.21
C ALA A 3 14.17 12.82 12.08
N ASN A 4 13.10 12.19 11.60
CA ASN A 4 12.20 12.74 10.60
C ASN A 4 11.50 14.01 11.11
N ALA A 5 10.85 13.92 12.28
CA ALA A 5 10.20 15.06 12.94
C ALA A 5 11.17 16.23 13.26
N ARG A 6 12.47 15.94 13.40
CA ARG A 6 13.55 16.91 13.62
C ARG A 6 14.25 17.36 12.32
N ALA A 7 13.70 17.02 11.15
CA ALA A 7 14.24 17.35 9.83
C ALA A 7 15.71 16.92 9.64
N ARG A 8 16.06 15.74 10.16
CA ARG A 8 17.40 15.14 10.05
C ARG A 8 17.51 14.07 8.96
N LEU A 9 16.42 13.79 8.26
CA LEU A 9 16.39 12.83 7.16
C LEU A 9 16.26 13.60 5.85
N SER A 10 17.04 13.22 4.84
CA SER A 10 16.86 13.74 3.48
C SER A 10 15.64 13.11 2.80
N LEU A 11 15.20 13.72 1.70
CA LEU A 11 14.13 13.18 0.86
C LEU A 11 14.43 11.78 0.32
N GLN A 12 15.71 11.41 0.19
CA GLN A 12 16.13 10.10 -0.30
C GLN A 12 16.13 9.03 0.79
N ASN A 13 16.02 9.43 2.06
CA ASN A 13 15.95 8.47 3.15
C ASN A 13 14.61 7.71 3.06
N PRO A 14 14.62 6.37 3.06
CA PRO A 14 13.39 5.56 2.98
C PRO A 14 12.41 5.77 4.14
N PHE A 15 12.90 6.30 5.27
CA PHE A 15 12.07 6.64 6.43
C PHE A 15 11.64 8.10 6.45
N PHE A 16 11.94 8.89 5.40
CA PHE A 16 11.44 10.25 5.26
C PHE A 16 9.93 10.26 5.02
N LEU A 17 9.28 11.26 5.62
CA LEU A 17 7.84 11.48 5.57
C LEU A 17 7.64 12.97 5.78
N ASN A 18 6.87 13.64 4.93
CA ASN A 18 6.69 15.08 5.08
C ASN A 18 5.66 15.40 6.18
N HIS A 19 6.11 15.41 7.44
CA HIS A 19 5.27 15.69 8.61
C HIS A 19 4.48 17.00 8.47
N THR A 20 5.11 18.05 7.94
CA THR A 20 4.47 19.37 7.76
C THR A 20 3.28 19.27 6.80
N ARG A 21 3.47 18.69 5.61
CA ARG A 21 2.39 18.55 4.63
C ARG A 21 1.25 17.66 5.13
N LEU A 22 1.58 16.55 5.79
CA LEU A 22 0.58 15.64 6.36
C LEU A 22 -0.27 16.33 7.43
N ASN A 23 0.34 17.11 8.32
CA ASN A 23 -0.40 17.89 9.32
C ASN A 23 -1.35 18.91 8.68
N LEU A 24 -0.98 19.52 7.53
CA LEU A 24 -1.88 20.42 6.79
C LEU A 24 -3.11 19.70 6.23
N LEU A 25 -2.98 18.41 5.92
CA LEU A 25 -4.08 17.55 5.47
C LEU A 25 -4.87 16.94 6.64
N GLY A 26 -4.61 17.35 7.88
CA GLY A 26 -5.26 16.80 9.07
C GLY A 26 -4.81 15.38 9.45
N VAL A 27 -3.71 14.89 8.87
CA VAL A 27 -3.17 13.56 9.18
C VAL A 27 -2.46 13.60 10.52
N HIS A 28 -2.87 12.73 11.44
CA HIS A 28 -2.22 12.54 12.73
C HIS A 28 -1.13 11.46 12.62
N ILE A 29 0.12 11.81 12.93
CA ILE A 29 1.26 10.89 12.81
C ILE A 29 1.58 10.26 14.15
N ILE A 30 1.52 8.93 14.20
CA ILE A 30 1.92 8.14 15.36
C ILE A 30 3.24 7.45 15.03
N VAL A 31 4.26 7.68 15.86
CA VAL A 31 5.61 7.15 15.65
C VAL A 31 5.83 5.93 16.54
N THR A 32 6.29 4.81 15.97
CA THR A 32 6.66 3.61 16.72
C THR A 32 8.10 3.69 17.24
N PRO A 33 8.43 2.97 18.34
CA PRO A 33 9.78 2.95 18.92
C PRO A 33 10.73 1.96 18.23
N THR A 34 10.31 1.29 17.16
CA THR A 34 11.16 0.52 16.27
C THR A 34 10.42 0.25 14.97
N LEU A 35 11.12 -0.29 13.97
CA LEU A 35 10.46 -0.97 12.87
C LEU A 35 9.79 -2.24 13.40
N LEU A 36 8.50 -2.39 13.10
CA LEU A 36 7.69 -3.54 13.48
C LEU A 36 7.60 -4.52 12.31
N THR A 37 7.53 -5.82 12.59
CA THR A 37 7.07 -6.80 11.60
C THR A 37 5.59 -6.58 11.29
N PHE A 38 5.06 -7.23 10.24
CA PHE A 38 3.65 -7.07 9.89
C PHE A 38 2.72 -7.45 11.04
N ALA A 39 2.90 -8.64 11.64
CA ALA A 39 2.10 -9.07 12.79
C ALA A 39 2.20 -8.12 13.99
N GLN A 40 3.40 -7.58 14.25
CA GLN A 40 3.60 -6.58 15.32
C GLN A 40 2.89 -5.26 15.01
N LEU A 41 2.93 -4.81 13.75
CA LEU A 41 2.26 -3.58 13.29
C LEU A 41 0.73 -3.72 13.38
N GLN A 42 0.19 -4.85 12.97
CA GLN A 42 -1.25 -5.12 13.08
C GLN A 42 -1.70 -5.14 14.55
N ASN A 43 -0.91 -5.77 15.45
CA ASN A 43 -1.17 -5.70 16.88
C ASN A 43 -1.03 -4.29 17.46
N PHE A 44 -0.14 -3.46 16.92
CA PHE A 44 -0.03 -2.05 17.29
C PHE A 44 -1.29 -1.27 16.90
N TYR A 45 -1.85 -1.50 15.70
CA TYR A 45 -3.13 -0.92 15.28
C TYR A 45 -4.28 -1.35 16.19
N LEU A 46 -4.39 -2.65 16.49
CA LEU A 46 -5.39 -3.17 17.43
C LEU A 46 -5.25 -2.54 18.82
N TRP A 47 -4.04 -2.53 19.37
CA TRP A 47 -3.78 -1.90 20.67
C TRP A 47 -4.19 -0.44 20.67
N HIS A 48 -3.82 0.32 19.64
CA HIS A 48 -4.16 1.73 19.54
C HIS A 48 -5.69 1.94 19.45
N ALA A 49 -6.37 1.15 18.63
CA ALA A 49 -7.83 1.20 18.52
C ALA A 49 -8.52 0.88 19.86
N ILE A 50 -8.01 -0.11 20.62
CA ILE A 50 -8.50 -0.43 21.97
C ILE A 50 -8.33 0.77 22.91
N GLN A 51 -7.13 1.38 22.95
CA GLN A 51 -6.87 2.54 23.82
C GLN A 51 -7.75 3.74 23.45
N SER A 52 -7.96 3.95 22.15
CA SER A 52 -8.79 5.03 21.62
C SER A 52 -10.29 4.73 21.65
N LYS A 53 -10.69 3.51 22.08
CA LYS A 53 -12.07 3.01 22.08
C LYS A 53 -12.73 3.05 20.69
N TRP A 54 -11.95 2.79 19.65
CA TRP A 54 -12.45 2.66 18.30
C TRP A 54 -12.93 1.22 18.08
N PRO A 55 -14.22 1.00 17.80
CA PRO A 55 -14.75 -0.36 17.62
C PRO A 55 -14.29 -1.00 16.30
N HIS A 56 -13.86 -0.18 15.35
CA HIS A 56 -13.36 -0.58 14.05
C HIS A 56 -12.35 0.45 13.53
N TYR A 57 -11.52 0.03 12.58
CA TYR A 57 -10.63 0.93 11.84
C TYR A 57 -10.46 0.43 10.40
N PHE A 58 -10.11 1.36 9.51
CA PHE A 58 -9.63 1.03 8.17
C PHE A 58 -8.11 1.00 8.18
N TRP A 59 -7.51 0.08 7.44
CA TRP A 59 -6.08 0.07 7.19
C TRP A 59 -5.82 -0.25 5.72
N SER A 60 -4.65 0.16 5.24
CA SER A 60 -4.23 -0.06 3.88
C SER A 60 -2.72 -0.26 3.84
N HIS A 61 -2.25 -0.95 2.80
CA HIS A 61 -0.83 -0.98 2.49
C HIS A 61 -0.33 0.44 2.16
N MET A 62 0.96 0.69 2.37
CA MET A 62 1.56 2.00 2.06
C MET A 62 1.82 2.23 0.57
N ASP A 63 1.77 1.17 -0.23
CA ASP A 63 2.13 1.12 -1.64
C ASP A 63 0.91 0.90 -2.55
N VAL A 64 -0.19 1.59 -2.24
CA VAL A 64 -1.42 1.57 -3.04
C VAL A 64 -1.80 2.93 -3.58
N VAL A 65 -2.45 2.93 -4.74
CA VAL A 65 -3.25 4.05 -5.23
C VAL A 65 -4.69 3.56 -5.38
N ALA A 66 -5.63 4.31 -4.80
CA ALA A 66 -7.03 3.92 -4.77
C ALA A 66 -7.91 5.00 -5.40
N VAL A 67 -8.77 4.62 -6.34
CA VAL A 67 -9.62 5.53 -7.12
C VAL A 67 -11.05 4.99 -7.23
N SER A 68 -12.02 5.89 -7.40
CA SER A 68 -13.44 5.53 -7.51
C SER A 68 -13.74 4.83 -8.85
N PHE A 69 -14.87 4.13 -8.92
CA PHE A 69 -15.38 3.47 -10.14
C PHE A 69 -16.01 4.47 -11.14
N GLU A 70 -15.26 5.47 -11.58
CA GLU A 70 -15.75 6.45 -12.56
C GLU A 70 -16.08 5.80 -13.92
N ASP A 71 -15.40 4.72 -14.27
CA ASP A 71 -15.65 3.87 -15.46
C ASP A 71 -17.01 3.17 -15.40
N GLN A 72 -17.34 2.55 -14.26
CA GLN A 72 -18.63 1.89 -14.07
C GLN A 72 -19.78 2.90 -14.06
N TYR A 73 -19.55 4.08 -13.47
CA TYR A 73 -20.52 5.17 -13.49
C TYR A 73 -20.76 5.66 -14.92
N ALA A 74 -19.71 5.91 -15.70
CA ALA A 74 -19.82 6.30 -17.11
C ALA A 74 -20.56 5.25 -17.95
N ALA A 75 -20.24 3.97 -17.79
CA ALA A 75 -20.91 2.88 -18.50
C ALA A 75 -22.41 2.76 -18.14
N ALA A 76 -22.79 3.01 -16.88
CA ALA A 76 -24.17 3.01 -16.45
C ALA A 76 -24.98 4.16 -17.07
N HIS A 77 -24.39 5.35 -17.16
CA HIS A 77 -24.98 6.52 -17.81
C HIS A 77 -25.13 6.33 -19.32
N GLU A 78 -24.12 5.78 -19.98
CA GLU A 78 -24.19 5.42 -21.41
C GLU A 78 -25.35 4.44 -21.67
N LYS A 79 -25.48 3.41 -20.83
CA LYS A 79 -26.56 2.41 -20.94
C LYS A 79 -27.95 2.99 -20.68
N SER A 80 -28.08 3.95 -19.77
CA SER A 80 -29.36 4.60 -19.44
C SER A 80 -29.74 5.72 -20.41
N GLY A 81 -28.78 6.23 -21.20
CA GLY A 81 -28.96 7.38 -22.08
C GLY A 81 -29.00 8.73 -21.36
N VAL A 82 -28.72 8.76 -20.05
CA VAL A 82 -28.64 10.00 -19.25
C VAL A 82 -27.21 10.55 -19.34
N PRO A 83 -26.98 11.74 -19.93
CA PRO A 83 -25.64 12.27 -20.09
C PRO A 83 -25.03 12.67 -18.73
N ILE A 84 -23.73 12.44 -18.57
CA ILE A 84 -22.94 13.02 -17.47
C ILE A 84 -22.63 14.47 -17.86
N LEU A 85 -23.21 15.42 -17.13
CA LEU A 85 -22.96 16.84 -17.36
C LEU A 85 -21.67 17.28 -16.62
N PRO A 86 -20.90 18.23 -17.16
CA PRO A 86 -19.71 18.75 -16.48
C PRO A 86 -20.10 19.64 -15.29
N PRO A 87 -19.23 19.81 -14.26
CA PRO A 87 -19.51 20.66 -13.09
C PRO A 87 -19.88 22.12 -13.44
N ALA A 88 -19.46 22.61 -14.60
CA ALA A 88 -19.80 23.95 -15.09
C ALA A 88 -21.25 24.10 -15.59
N ASP A 89 -21.97 22.99 -15.84
CA ASP A 89 -23.37 23.03 -16.27
C ASP A 89 -24.30 23.20 -15.06
N PRO A 90 -25.22 24.19 -15.04
CA PRO A 90 -26.14 24.40 -13.92
C PRO A 90 -27.08 23.21 -13.61
N LYS A 91 -27.23 22.26 -14.54
CA LYS A 91 -28.06 21.06 -14.38
C LYS A 91 -27.26 19.82 -13.99
N HIS A 92 -25.95 19.96 -13.82
CA HIS A 92 -25.10 18.91 -13.33
C HIS A 92 -25.58 18.36 -11.98
N ASP A 93 -25.59 17.04 -11.86
CA ASP A 93 -25.94 16.32 -10.64
C ASP A 93 -25.05 15.07 -10.54
N TYR A 94 -24.23 15.02 -9.50
CA TYR A 94 -23.39 13.86 -9.13
C TYR A 94 -23.90 13.20 -7.84
N SER A 95 -25.15 13.46 -7.43
CA SER A 95 -25.70 12.91 -6.19
C SER A 95 -25.87 11.39 -6.19
N ASP A 96 -25.92 10.78 -7.38
CA ASP A 96 -25.96 9.34 -7.61
C ASP A 96 -24.56 8.72 -7.82
N PHE A 97 -23.51 9.53 -7.99
CA PHE A 97 -22.13 9.04 -8.00
C PHE A 97 -21.69 8.63 -6.59
N THR A 98 -21.21 7.40 -6.45
CA THR A 98 -20.69 6.89 -5.18
C THR A 98 -19.17 6.78 -5.22
N SER A 99 -18.50 7.61 -4.43
CA SER A 99 -17.03 7.62 -4.34
C SER A 99 -16.48 6.40 -3.59
N LEU A 100 -15.18 6.15 -3.74
CA LEU A 100 -14.47 5.12 -2.97
C LEU A 100 -14.71 5.25 -1.46
N TYR A 101 -14.64 6.47 -0.93
CA TYR A 101 -14.91 6.74 0.48
C TYR A 101 -16.36 6.39 0.85
N ALA A 102 -17.33 6.80 0.02
CA ALA A 102 -18.74 6.51 0.28
C ALA A 102 -19.04 5.01 0.28
N ASN A 103 -18.44 4.24 -0.65
CA ASN A 103 -18.54 2.78 -0.66
C ASN A 103 -17.93 2.14 0.60
N CYS A 104 -16.74 2.58 1.02
CA CYS A 104 -16.11 2.10 2.25
C CYS A 104 -16.99 2.36 3.49
N VAL A 105 -17.58 3.55 3.57
CA VAL A 105 -18.51 3.91 4.65
C VAL A 105 -19.82 3.12 4.57
N SER A 106 -20.32 2.81 3.37
CA SER A 106 -21.49 1.93 3.20
C SER A 106 -21.20 0.54 3.74
N ALA A 107 -20.07 -0.06 3.38
CA ALA A 107 -19.65 -1.37 3.87
C ALA A 107 -19.55 -1.41 5.40
N LEU A 108 -19.04 -0.34 6.02
CA LEU A 108 -19.04 -0.20 7.49
C LEU A 108 -20.46 -0.15 8.06
N ARG A 109 -21.36 0.64 7.48
CA ARG A 109 -22.75 0.73 7.95
C ARG A 109 -23.46 -0.61 7.81
N GLU A 110 -23.28 -1.30 6.70
CA GLU A 110 -23.85 -2.63 6.45
C GLU A 110 -23.35 -3.64 7.48
N ALA A 111 -22.03 -3.72 7.70
CA ALA A 111 -21.44 -4.63 8.67
C ALA A 111 -21.88 -4.36 10.12
N THR A 112 -22.19 -3.10 10.46
CA THR A 112 -22.59 -2.69 11.81
C THR A 112 -24.11 -2.64 12.02
N THR A 113 -24.90 -2.80 10.96
CA THR A 113 -26.37 -2.84 11.05
C THR A 113 -26.83 -4.27 11.35
N PRO A 114 -27.66 -4.52 12.38
CA PRO A 114 -28.18 -5.85 12.69
C PRO A 114 -28.97 -6.46 11.51
N THR A 115 -28.97 -7.79 11.39
CA THR A 115 -29.71 -8.44 10.30
C THR A 115 -31.22 -8.21 10.45
N PRO A 116 -31.94 -7.77 9.40
CA PRO A 116 -33.37 -7.46 9.51
C PRO A 116 -34.25 -8.65 9.91
N GLN A 117 -33.81 -9.88 9.61
CA GLN A 117 -34.61 -11.10 9.78
C GLN A 117 -34.56 -11.65 11.21
N THR A 118 -33.45 -11.49 11.92
CA THR A 118 -33.26 -12.06 13.27
C THR A 118 -33.05 -11.00 14.34
N GLY A 119 -32.65 -9.78 13.96
CA GLY A 119 -32.22 -8.74 14.89
C GLY A 119 -30.84 -9.01 15.49
N ASP A 120 -30.21 -10.15 15.17
CA ASP A 120 -28.89 -10.50 15.69
C ASP A 120 -27.79 -9.68 14.98
N PRO A 121 -26.75 -9.26 15.72
CA PRO A 121 -25.58 -8.62 15.13
C PRO A 121 -24.92 -9.57 14.12
N ILE A 122 -24.49 -9.04 12.97
CA ILE A 122 -23.64 -9.78 12.05
C ILE A 122 -22.32 -10.06 12.79
N ARG A 123 -21.93 -11.33 12.88
CA ARG A 123 -20.63 -11.72 13.43
C ARG A 123 -19.58 -11.54 12.35
N TRP A 124 -19.10 -10.32 12.16
CA TRP A 124 -18.10 -9.97 11.13
C TRP A 124 -16.74 -9.65 11.74
N ALA A 125 -15.67 -9.98 11.02
CA ALA A 125 -14.31 -9.61 11.39
C ALA A 125 -13.72 -8.57 10.42
N MET A 126 -13.94 -8.74 9.12
CA MET A 126 -13.30 -7.92 8.11
C MET A 126 -14.19 -7.65 6.88
N ARG A 127 -13.94 -6.51 6.24
CA ARG A 127 -14.31 -6.28 4.84
C ARG A 127 -13.06 -5.93 4.06
N PHE A 128 -12.74 -6.73 3.05
CA PHE A 128 -11.67 -6.44 2.10
C PHE A 128 -12.24 -5.62 0.95
N PHE A 129 -11.52 -4.58 0.53
CA PHE A 129 -11.90 -3.76 -0.62
C PHE A 129 -11.06 -4.08 -1.86
N SER A 130 -9.93 -4.76 -1.66
CA SER A 130 -9.09 -5.38 -2.67
C SER A 130 -8.11 -6.30 -1.96
N TYR A 131 -8.60 -7.43 -1.45
CA TYR A 131 -7.83 -8.29 -0.54
C TYR A 131 -7.18 -7.49 0.60
N ASP A 132 -5.99 -7.88 1.06
CA ASP A 132 -5.22 -7.24 2.13
C ASP A 132 -4.80 -5.78 1.89
N ARG A 133 -4.98 -5.24 0.67
CA ARG A 133 -4.49 -3.90 0.28
C ARG A 133 -5.23 -2.75 0.94
N LEU A 134 -6.54 -2.90 1.16
CA LEU A 134 -7.40 -1.96 1.84
C LEU A 134 -8.50 -2.75 2.54
N ALA A 135 -8.62 -2.60 3.86
CA ALA A 135 -9.58 -3.37 4.63
C ALA A 135 -10.20 -2.58 5.79
N LEU A 136 -11.43 -2.94 6.14
CA LEU A 136 -12.11 -2.57 7.38
C LEU A 136 -11.98 -3.71 8.39
N VAL A 137 -11.63 -3.38 9.63
CA VAL A 137 -11.36 -4.35 10.71
C VAL A 137 -12.31 -4.12 11.89
N ASN A 138 -12.94 -5.18 12.39
CA ASN A 138 -13.67 -5.20 13.66
C ASN A 138 -12.73 -5.53 14.82
N VAL A 139 -12.50 -4.58 15.72
CA VAL A 139 -11.54 -4.75 16.82
C VAL A 139 -11.96 -5.88 17.77
N ALA A 140 -13.25 -6.02 18.05
CA ALA A 140 -13.74 -7.04 18.99
C ALA A 140 -13.47 -8.46 18.49
N ALA A 141 -13.63 -8.71 17.18
CA ALA A 141 -13.39 -10.01 16.57
C ALA A 141 -11.91 -10.43 16.71
N PHE A 142 -10.99 -9.50 16.44
CA PHE A 142 -9.55 -9.76 16.56
C PHE A 142 -9.12 -9.96 18.01
N VAL A 143 -9.69 -9.20 18.95
CA VAL A 143 -9.43 -9.38 20.38
C VAL A 143 -9.91 -10.75 20.86
N GLU A 144 -11.08 -11.19 20.42
CA GLU A 144 -11.65 -12.49 20.82
C GLU A 144 -10.73 -13.67 20.46
N VAL A 145 -10.12 -13.63 19.28
CA VAL A 145 -9.23 -14.72 18.82
C VAL A 145 -7.76 -14.52 19.18
N GLY A 146 -7.43 -13.47 19.95
CA GLY A 146 -6.09 -13.25 20.52
C GLY A 146 -5.13 -12.39 19.69
N GLY A 147 -5.62 -11.65 18.70
CA GLY A 147 -4.80 -10.79 17.83
C GLY A 147 -3.86 -11.58 16.91
N TRP A 148 -2.86 -10.91 16.36
CA TRP A 148 -1.91 -11.50 15.42
C TRP A 148 -0.79 -12.25 16.18
N ASP A 149 -0.41 -13.44 15.70
CA ASP A 149 0.69 -14.19 16.29
C ASP A 149 2.05 -13.58 15.89
N THR A 150 2.72 -12.92 16.83
CA THR A 150 3.98 -12.23 16.53
C THR A 150 5.15 -13.16 16.24
N MET A 151 5.01 -14.47 16.50
CA MET A 151 6.00 -15.48 16.10
C MET A 151 5.86 -15.85 14.62
N ILE A 152 4.78 -15.44 13.96
CA ILE A 152 4.59 -15.53 12.50
C ILE A 152 4.67 -14.11 11.95
N PRO A 153 5.87 -13.55 11.69
CA PRO A 153 6.02 -12.12 11.43
C PRO A 153 5.50 -11.60 10.07
N PHE A 154 5.50 -12.43 9.02
CA PHE A 154 5.13 -12.05 7.63
C PHE A 154 4.55 -13.25 6.83
N TYR A 155 3.78 -12.97 5.76
CA TYR A 155 3.19 -13.86 4.71
C TYR A 155 2.32 -15.05 5.12
N MET A 156 2.65 -15.80 6.19
CA MET A 156 1.75 -16.83 6.73
C MET A 156 0.89 -16.32 7.89
N THR A 157 1.14 -15.08 8.30
CA THR A 157 0.44 -14.47 9.41
C THR A 157 -1.00 -14.13 9.07
N ASP A 158 -1.29 -13.77 7.81
CA ASP A 158 -2.65 -13.56 7.33
C ASP A 158 -3.42 -14.87 7.33
N CYS A 159 -2.79 -15.95 6.87
CA CYS A 159 -3.38 -17.28 6.88
C CYS A 159 -3.71 -17.75 8.30
N ASP A 160 -2.78 -17.57 9.25
CA ASP A 160 -3.04 -17.87 10.67
C ASP A 160 -4.19 -17.04 11.26
N MET A 161 -4.18 -15.73 11.03
CA MET A 161 -5.15 -14.81 11.61
C MET A 161 -6.55 -15.00 11.02
N HIS A 162 -6.67 -15.04 9.69
CA HIS A 162 -7.95 -15.21 9.01
C HIS A 162 -8.56 -16.58 9.31
N ALA A 163 -7.75 -17.64 9.32
CA ALA A 163 -8.24 -18.97 9.70
C ALA A 163 -8.78 -18.99 11.14
N ARG A 164 -8.10 -18.36 12.10
CA ARG A 164 -8.61 -18.27 13.48
C ARG A 164 -9.93 -17.50 13.58
N LEU A 165 -10.12 -16.46 12.77
CA LEU A 165 -11.39 -15.73 12.68
C LEU A 165 -12.51 -16.62 12.10
N GLU A 166 -12.22 -17.33 11.01
CA GLU A 166 -13.17 -18.25 10.38
C GLU A 166 -13.53 -19.44 11.29
N MET A 167 -12.55 -20.02 11.99
CA MET A 167 -12.77 -21.05 13.01
C MET A 167 -13.67 -20.54 14.15
N ALA A 168 -13.58 -19.25 14.48
CA ALA A 168 -14.46 -18.56 15.43
C ALA A 168 -15.78 -18.07 14.80
N GLN A 169 -16.10 -18.54 13.60
CA GLN A 169 -17.32 -18.25 12.84
C GLN A 169 -17.54 -16.76 12.56
N TYR A 170 -16.46 -15.98 12.43
CA TYR A 170 -16.55 -14.62 11.93
C TYR A 170 -16.59 -14.59 10.41
N ASN A 171 -17.47 -13.75 9.88
CA ASN A 171 -17.56 -13.46 8.48
C ASN A 171 -16.42 -12.51 8.04
N ILE A 172 -15.70 -12.93 7.02
CA ILE A 172 -14.75 -12.15 6.23
C ILE A 172 -15.32 -12.07 4.82
N GLU A 173 -15.38 -10.88 4.23
CA GLU A 173 -16.05 -10.66 2.94
C GLU A 173 -15.29 -9.65 2.09
N GLU A 174 -15.23 -9.90 0.78
CA GLU A 174 -14.77 -8.93 -0.23
C GLU A 174 -15.93 -8.04 -0.65
N VAL A 175 -15.76 -6.72 -0.52
CA VAL A 175 -16.75 -5.70 -0.89
C VAL A 175 -16.06 -4.70 -1.81
N PRO A 176 -16.44 -4.61 -3.10
CA PRO A 176 -15.86 -3.62 -4.00
C PRO A 176 -16.15 -2.19 -3.50
N ALA A 177 -15.11 -1.36 -3.38
CA ALA A 177 -15.28 0.08 -3.09
C ALA A 177 -14.67 1.01 -4.12
N GLY A 178 -13.67 0.54 -4.87
CA GLY A 178 -13.03 1.26 -5.95
C GLY A 178 -11.95 0.39 -6.58
N MET A 179 -11.19 0.97 -7.50
CA MET A 179 -10.01 0.32 -8.06
C MET A 179 -8.82 0.61 -7.14
N VAL A 180 -8.21 -0.46 -6.60
CA VAL A 180 -7.04 -0.37 -5.72
C VAL A 180 -5.84 -1.02 -6.41
N PHE A 181 -4.90 -0.18 -6.81
CA PHE A 181 -3.69 -0.58 -7.52
C PHE A 181 -2.55 -0.78 -6.54
N ASP A 182 -1.95 -1.97 -6.54
CA ASP A 182 -0.79 -2.30 -5.75
C ASP A 182 0.48 -1.96 -6.52
N VAL A 183 1.08 -0.81 -6.22
CA VAL A 183 2.15 -0.20 -7.01
C VAL A 183 3.53 -0.43 -6.38
N GLY A 184 4.58 -0.44 -7.19
CA GLY A 184 5.97 -0.65 -6.74
C GLY A 184 6.89 0.56 -6.93
N SER A 185 6.32 1.70 -7.34
CA SER A 185 7.00 2.97 -7.62
C SER A 185 6.03 4.13 -7.38
N SER A 186 6.45 5.36 -7.68
CA SER A 186 5.64 6.58 -7.54
C SER A 186 5.20 7.12 -8.91
N LEU A 187 4.07 7.83 -8.94
CA LEU A 187 3.72 8.72 -10.05
C LEU A 187 4.75 9.86 -10.11
N ASP A 188 5.05 10.35 -11.31
CA ASP A 188 6.03 11.43 -11.48
C ASP A 188 5.52 12.77 -10.90
N ASP A 189 4.20 13.01 -10.95
CA ASP A 189 3.54 14.14 -10.30
C ASP A 189 2.26 13.68 -9.60
N LEU A 190 2.15 13.92 -8.29
CA LEU A 190 0.98 13.56 -7.50
C LEU A 190 -0.22 14.51 -7.71
N LEU A 191 -0.03 15.64 -8.40
CA LEU A 191 -1.13 16.57 -8.73
C LEU A 191 -2.24 15.87 -9.53
N VAL A 192 -1.90 14.84 -10.31
CA VAL A 192 -2.86 14.03 -11.08
C VAL A 192 -3.95 13.39 -10.21
N LEU A 193 -3.66 13.13 -8.93
CA LEU A 193 -4.61 12.55 -7.98
C LEU A 193 -5.66 13.56 -7.49
N TYR A 194 -5.42 14.86 -7.63
CA TYR A 194 -6.34 15.90 -7.19
C TYR A 194 -7.43 16.24 -8.23
N ARG A 195 -7.44 15.57 -9.39
CA ARG A 195 -8.49 15.70 -10.42
C ARG A 195 -8.73 17.16 -10.83
N THR A 196 -7.69 17.90 -11.20
CA THR A 196 -7.83 19.24 -11.81
C THR A 196 -7.54 19.21 -13.31
N LYS A 197 -8.23 20.05 -14.10
CA LYS A 197 -7.99 20.22 -15.54
C LYS A 197 -6.57 20.71 -15.87
N ALA A 198 -5.90 21.34 -14.92
CA ALA A 198 -4.52 21.80 -15.05
C ALA A 198 -3.48 20.74 -14.69
N ALA A 199 -3.90 19.53 -14.27
CA ALA A 199 -2.98 18.47 -13.90
C ALA A 199 -2.17 18.02 -15.12
N PRO A 200 -0.89 17.67 -14.94
CA PRO A 200 -0.11 17.06 -16.01
C PRO A 200 -0.70 15.69 -16.38
N ASP A 201 -0.24 15.19 -17.52
CA ASP A 201 -0.49 13.81 -17.89
C ASP A 201 0.14 12.85 -16.88
N ALA A 202 -0.63 11.85 -16.43
CA ALA A 202 -0.09 10.80 -15.57
C ALA A 202 1.05 10.06 -16.27
N SER A 203 2.14 9.83 -15.52
CA SER A 203 3.30 9.07 -15.93
C SER A 203 4.04 8.52 -14.71
N PHE A 204 4.91 7.55 -14.96
CA PHE A 204 5.84 7.00 -13.97
C PHE A 204 7.11 6.53 -14.67
N ILE A 205 8.21 6.53 -13.93
CA ILE A 205 9.45 5.86 -14.33
C ILE A 205 9.36 4.38 -13.92
N ASP A 206 9.38 3.48 -14.90
CA ASP A 206 9.38 2.04 -14.64
C ASP A 206 10.74 1.60 -14.07
N PRO A 207 10.80 1.15 -12.80
CA PRO A 207 12.05 0.75 -12.18
C PRO A 207 12.70 -0.46 -12.88
N ASN A 208 11.92 -1.35 -13.52
CA ASN A 208 12.47 -2.51 -14.21
C ASN A 208 13.23 -2.10 -15.49
N VAL A 209 12.79 -1.04 -16.16
CA VAL A 209 13.47 -0.48 -17.34
C VAL A 209 14.78 0.17 -16.91
N VAL A 210 14.74 1.01 -15.86
CA VAL A 210 15.94 1.68 -15.33
C VAL A 210 16.98 0.67 -14.87
N GLU A 211 16.59 -0.37 -14.14
CA GLU A 211 17.50 -1.43 -13.71
C GLU A 211 18.16 -2.15 -14.88
N LYS A 212 17.40 -2.44 -15.93
CA LYS A 212 17.92 -3.10 -17.13
C LYS A 212 18.94 -2.21 -17.85
N GLU A 213 18.65 -0.92 -17.98
CA GLU A 213 19.55 0.06 -18.59
C GLU A 213 20.84 0.22 -17.78
N LEU A 214 20.74 0.32 -16.45
CA LEU A 214 21.90 0.39 -15.56
C LEU A 214 22.75 -0.89 -15.62
N ALA A 215 22.12 -2.06 -15.68
CA ALA A 215 22.83 -3.33 -15.83
C ALA A 215 23.59 -3.42 -17.17
N LEU A 216 22.99 -2.95 -18.26
CA LEU A 216 23.63 -2.87 -19.57
C LEU A 216 24.81 -1.89 -19.58
N ALA A 217 24.64 -0.71 -18.97
CA ALA A 217 25.70 0.29 -18.85
C ALA A 217 26.88 -0.23 -18.01
N ALA A 218 26.60 -0.90 -16.89
CA ALA A 218 27.63 -1.52 -16.05
C ALA A 218 28.38 -2.64 -16.79
N ALA A 219 27.68 -3.47 -17.57
CA ALA A 219 28.30 -4.51 -18.39
C ALA A 219 29.19 -3.91 -19.50
N ALA A 220 28.74 -2.85 -20.17
CA ALA A 220 29.53 -2.14 -21.17
C ALA A 220 30.80 -1.51 -20.56
N ALA A 221 30.68 -0.85 -19.40
CA ALA A 221 31.82 -0.28 -18.69
C ALA A 221 32.80 -1.35 -18.20
N ALA A 222 32.32 -2.52 -17.77
CA ALA A 222 33.16 -3.65 -17.39
C ALA A 222 33.92 -4.23 -18.60
N ALA A 223 33.25 -4.33 -19.76
CA ALA A 223 33.89 -4.75 -21.01
C ALA A 223 34.97 -3.75 -21.46
N GLU A 224 34.73 -2.44 -21.32
CA GLU A 224 35.69 -1.40 -21.68
C GLU A 224 36.91 -1.35 -20.73
N LYS A 225 36.71 -1.66 -19.44
CA LYS A 225 37.78 -1.82 -18.43
C LYS A 225 38.70 -3.02 -18.68
N THR A 226 38.37 -3.95 -19.59
CA THR A 226 39.33 -4.98 -20.05
C THR A 226 40.37 -4.47 -21.05
N HIS A 227 40.23 -3.22 -21.54
CA HIS A 227 41.14 -2.66 -22.56
C HIS A 227 41.97 -1.42 -22.13
N VAL A 228 41.78 -0.84 -20.94
CA VAL A 228 42.64 0.27 -20.47
C VAL A 228 42.85 0.21 -18.96
N ALA A 229 44.13 0.15 -18.54
CA ALA A 229 44.53 0.31 -17.15
C ALA A 229 44.57 1.79 -16.73
N ARG A 230 43.95 2.08 -15.57
CA ARG A 230 44.08 3.25 -14.66
C ARG A 230 43.96 4.68 -15.23
N ALA A 231 42.87 5.35 -14.83
CA ALA A 231 42.85 6.66 -14.16
C ALA A 231 41.44 6.82 -13.54
N GLY A 232 41.28 6.98 -12.23
CA GLY A 232 41.20 8.29 -11.59
C GLY A 232 39.74 8.58 -11.24
N ASP A 233 39.36 8.30 -10.00
CA ASP A 233 38.01 8.54 -9.45
C ASP A 233 37.66 10.03 -9.52
N SER A 234 36.49 10.32 -10.08
CA SER A 234 35.70 11.50 -9.75
C SER A 234 34.22 11.11 -9.81
N ASP A 235 33.50 11.40 -8.73
CA ASP A 235 32.17 10.93 -8.41
C ASP A 235 31.09 11.77 -9.13
N VAL A 236 31.07 11.71 -10.47
CA VAL A 236 30.21 12.56 -11.33
C VAL A 236 28.71 12.24 -11.20
N SER A 237 28.35 11.10 -10.59
CA SER A 237 26.95 10.70 -10.39
C SER A 237 26.23 11.50 -9.30
N ALA A 238 26.93 11.97 -8.27
CA ALA A 238 26.31 12.71 -7.17
C ALA A 238 25.90 14.14 -7.59
N GLU A 239 26.70 14.82 -8.41
CA GLU A 239 26.40 16.18 -8.89
C GLU A 239 25.26 16.23 -9.92
N ALA A 240 25.17 15.23 -10.82
CA ALA A 240 24.06 15.12 -11.76
C ALA A 240 22.72 14.90 -11.03
N TRP A 241 22.73 14.12 -9.95
CA TRP A 241 21.56 13.91 -9.10
C TRP A 241 21.22 15.10 -8.22
N LEU A 242 22.21 15.83 -7.70
CA LEU A 242 21.99 17.07 -6.94
C LEU A 242 21.34 18.15 -7.81
N GLN A 243 21.67 18.23 -9.10
CA GLN A 243 21.00 19.14 -10.04
C GLN A 243 19.54 18.74 -10.31
N PHE A 244 19.24 17.43 -10.41
CA PHE A 244 17.88 16.94 -10.53
C PHE A 244 17.05 17.20 -9.26
N ALA A 245 17.61 16.90 -8.08
CA ALA A 245 16.95 17.13 -6.79
C ALA A 245 16.76 18.63 -6.47
N ALA A 246 17.70 19.49 -6.88
CA ALA A 246 17.57 20.95 -6.77
C ALA A 246 16.50 21.52 -7.73
N GLY A 247 16.29 20.87 -8.87
CA GLY A 247 15.17 21.16 -9.79
C GLY A 247 13.82 20.73 -9.24
N ALA A 248 13.75 19.56 -8.60
CA ALA A 248 12.52 19.05 -7.98
C ALA A 248 12.07 19.82 -6.72
N LEU A 249 12.97 20.57 -6.08
CA LEU A 249 12.66 21.44 -4.95
C LEU A 249 12.22 22.86 -5.32
N HIS A 250 12.24 23.21 -6.62
CA HIS A 250 11.57 24.44 -7.09
C HIS A 250 10.06 24.21 -7.11
N LEU A 251 9.44 24.27 -5.93
CA LEU A 251 8.07 24.78 -5.87
C LEU A 251 8.15 26.21 -6.44
N PRO A 252 7.38 26.55 -7.48
CA PRO A 252 7.21 27.94 -7.86
C PRO A 252 6.85 28.69 -6.57
N GLY A 253 7.65 29.70 -6.23
CA GLY A 253 7.34 30.55 -5.10
C GLY A 253 5.88 30.99 -5.20
N ALA A 254 5.18 31.07 -4.08
CA ALA A 254 3.80 31.51 -3.99
C ALA A 254 3.67 32.92 -4.59
N GLY A 255 3.56 32.96 -5.92
CA GLY A 255 3.13 34.12 -6.67
C GLY A 255 1.70 34.40 -6.26
N LYS A 256 1.36 35.68 -6.22
CA LYS A 256 0.00 36.17 -5.94
C LYS A 256 -0.96 35.88 -7.10
N ASP A 257 -0.66 34.88 -7.93
CA ASP A 257 -1.53 34.43 -8.99
C ASP A 257 -2.50 33.48 -8.33
N GLN A 258 -3.75 33.94 -8.24
CA GLN A 258 -4.87 33.16 -7.77
C GLN A 258 -5.03 31.99 -8.75
N VAL A 259 -4.42 30.84 -8.44
CA VAL A 259 -4.59 29.63 -9.25
C VAL A 259 -6.08 29.33 -9.23
N THR A 260 -6.75 29.53 -10.37
CA THR A 260 -8.13 29.12 -10.55
C THR A 260 -8.14 27.60 -10.55
N TRP A 261 -8.71 27.04 -9.49
CA TRP A 261 -8.85 25.60 -9.34
C TRP A 261 -10.06 25.14 -10.15
N ASP A 262 -9.80 24.59 -11.33
CA ASP A 262 -10.83 24.00 -12.18
C ASP A 262 -10.80 22.48 -12.03
N ASP A 263 -11.89 21.92 -11.50
CA ASP A 263 -12.06 20.48 -11.32
C ASP A 263 -12.18 19.77 -12.69
N ASP A 264 -11.56 18.60 -12.77
CA ASP A 264 -11.71 17.68 -13.90
C ASP A 264 -13.08 16.98 -13.86
N GLU A 265 -13.47 16.40 -14.99
CA GLU A 265 -14.75 15.73 -15.16
C GLU A 265 -14.67 14.24 -14.81
N ILE A 266 -15.78 13.66 -14.36
CA ILE A 266 -15.88 12.21 -14.13
C ILE A 266 -15.58 11.47 -15.43
N HIS A 267 -14.71 10.46 -15.33
CA HIS A 267 -14.30 9.61 -16.44
C HIS A 267 -13.69 10.40 -17.63
N SER A 268 -12.99 11.50 -17.32
CA SER A 268 -12.26 12.30 -18.31
C SER A 268 -11.14 11.48 -18.99
N PRO A 269 -10.63 11.94 -20.15
CA PRO A 269 -9.45 11.34 -20.77
C PRO A 269 -8.23 11.28 -19.84
N SER A 270 -8.05 12.29 -18.98
CA SER A 270 -6.98 12.33 -17.98
C SER A 270 -7.13 11.25 -16.92
N PHE A 271 -8.36 10.98 -16.47
CA PHE A 271 -8.65 9.86 -15.56
C PHE A 271 -8.36 8.52 -16.21
N VAL A 272 -8.82 8.30 -17.44
CA VAL A 272 -8.57 7.06 -18.19
C VAL A 272 -7.06 6.83 -18.36
N LYS A 273 -6.31 7.90 -18.65
CA LYS A 273 -4.84 7.84 -18.71
C LYS A 273 -4.22 7.49 -17.36
N LEU A 274 -4.71 8.08 -16.26
CA LEU A 274 -4.28 7.72 -14.91
C LEU A 274 -4.49 6.23 -14.64
N ILE A 275 -5.68 5.68 -14.92
CA ILE A 275 -5.95 4.24 -14.76
C ILE A 275 -4.96 3.39 -15.54
N ALA A 276 -4.69 3.73 -16.81
CA ALA A 276 -3.74 2.98 -17.63
C ALA A 276 -2.31 3.01 -17.07
N VAL A 277 -1.90 4.15 -16.50
CA VAL A 277 -0.60 4.30 -15.82
C VAL A 277 -0.55 3.48 -14.54
N LEU A 278 -1.60 3.52 -13.72
CA LEU A 278 -1.67 2.72 -12.48
C LEU A 278 -1.65 1.21 -12.76
N ASP A 279 -2.34 0.76 -13.82
CA ASP A 279 -2.24 -0.63 -14.28
C ASP A 279 -0.82 -0.99 -14.73
N ALA A 280 -0.15 -0.12 -15.48
CA ALA A 280 1.23 -0.32 -15.88
C ALA A 280 2.19 -0.38 -14.68
N MET A 281 1.98 0.46 -13.66
CA MET A 281 2.73 0.43 -12.40
C MET A 281 2.51 -0.89 -11.64
N GLN A 282 1.26 -1.34 -11.56
CA GLN A 282 0.92 -2.61 -10.94
C GLN A 282 1.58 -3.77 -11.70
N ARG A 283 1.51 -3.79 -13.04
CA ARG A 283 2.19 -4.81 -13.86
C ARG A 283 3.70 -4.80 -13.67
N SER A 284 4.34 -3.63 -13.69
CA SER A 284 5.77 -3.49 -13.41
C SER A 284 6.14 -4.11 -12.06
N LYS A 285 5.32 -3.92 -11.02
CA LYS A 285 5.54 -4.58 -9.71
C LYS A 285 5.52 -6.11 -9.80
N HIS A 286 4.56 -6.68 -10.54
CA HIS A 286 4.39 -8.12 -10.67
C HIS A 286 5.42 -8.78 -11.59
N GLU A 287 5.87 -8.07 -12.63
CA GLU A 287 6.79 -8.58 -13.65
C GLU A 287 8.27 -8.47 -13.27
N SER A 288 8.58 -7.93 -12.08
CA SER A 288 9.96 -7.83 -11.61
C SER A 288 10.61 -9.23 -11.55
N PRO A 289 11.77 -9.45 -12.21
CA PRO A 289 12.46 -10.75 -12.19
C PRO A 289 12.89 -11.21 -10.81
N ARG A 290 12.97 -10.29 -9.84
CA ARG A 290 13.33 -10.57 -8.44
C ARG A 290 12.08 -10.80 -7.55
N GLY A 291 10.88 -10.81 -8.14
CA GLY A 291 9.60 -11.01 -7.46
C GLY A 291 8.84 -9.72 -7.11
N ARG A 292 7.62 -9.86 -6.59
CA ARG A 292 6.73 -8.72 -6.24
C ARG A 292 7.31 -7.82 -5.12
N ASN A 293 8.08 -8.39 -4.21
CA ASN A 293 8.58 -7.72 -3.00
C ASN A 293 10.03 -7.30 -3.17
N THR A 294 10.32 -6.46 -4.16
CA THR A 294 11.68 -6.08 -4.55
C THR A 294 12.02 -4.62 -4.25
N TRP A 295 11.03 -3.86 -3.79
CA TRP A 295 11.20 -2.45 -3.48
C TRP A 295 12.12 -2.22 -2.27
N GLN A 296 12.24 -3.19 -1.36
CA GLN A 296 13.09 -3.11 -0.17
C GLN A 296 14.56 -2.86 -0.54
N ALA A 297 15.08 -3.60 -1.53
CA ALA A 297 16.45 -3.44 -1.99
C ALA A 297 16.68 -2.13 -2.76
N ARG A 298 15.62 -1.53 -3.32
CA ARG A 298 15.66 -0.27 -4.09
C ARG A 298 15.80 0.98 -3.20
N GLN A 299 15.56 0.83 -1.90
CA GLN A 299 15.58 1.92 -0.93
C GLN A 299 17.01 2.23 -0.43
N THR A 300 17.86 2.79 -1.30
CA THR A 300 19.31 2.96 -1.04
C THR A 300 19.73 4.29 -0.42
N GLY A 301 18.85 5.28 -0.34
CA GLY A 301 19.21 6.62 0.13
C GLY A 301 19.41 6.74 1.65
N GLY A 302 19.98 7.87 2.09
CA GLY A 302 20.15 8.20 3.50
C GLY A 302 21.41 7.64 4.16
N GLU A 303 22.41 7.20 3.39
CA GLU A 303 23.71 6.79 3.95
C GLU A 303 24.34 7.93 4.78
N GLY A 304 24.82 7.60 5.98
CA GLY A 304 25.36 8.56 6.94
C GLY A 304 24.29 9.29 7.79
N GLU A 305 23.00 9.09 7.52
CA GLU A 305 21.91 9.68 8.31
C GLU A 305 21.48 8.78 9.49
N PRO A 306 20.81 9.35 10.52
CA PRO A 306 20.26 8.55 11.61
C PRO A 306 19.31 7.45 11.10
N PHE A 307 19.41 6.25 11.67
CA PHE A 307 18.58 5.09 11.32
C PHE A 307 18.76 4.57 9.88
N TYR A 308 19.83 4.96 9.20
CA TYR A 308 20.25 4.33 7.94
C TYR A 308 20.33 2.81 8.08
N ARG A 309 19.91 2.11 7.01
CA ARG A 309 20.05 0.66 6.85
C ARG A 309 20.61 0.38 5.47
N ASP A 310 21.59 -0.50 5.40
CA ASP A 310 22.01 -1.08 4.13
C ASP A 310 20.82 -1.82 3.50
N SER A 311 20.46 -1.47 2.26
CA SER A 311 19.23 -1.96 1.64
C SER A 311 19.31 -3.45 1.31
N ALA A 312 20.49 -3.96 0.94
CA ALA A 312 20.73 -5.37 0.66
C ALA A 312 20.63 -6.23 1.93
N GLY A 313 21.29 -5.80 3.01
CA GLY A 313 21.19 -6.44 4.32
C GLY A 313 19.77 -6.38 4.89
N PHE A 314 19.05 -5.27 4.66
CA PHE A 314 17.64 -5.15 5.06
C PHE A 314 16.74 -6.14 4.32
N ASP A 315 16.87 -6.24 2.99
CA ASP A 315 16.13 -7.21 2.17
C ASP A 315 16.41 -8.66 2.62
N GLN A 316 17.69 -9.00 2.82
CA GLN A 316 18.08 -10.32 3.32
C GLN A 316 17.44 -10.62 4.69
N ALA A 317 17.46 -9.66 5.62
CA ALA A 317 16.85 -9.83 6.94
C ALA A 317 15.33 -10.02 6.86
N ILE A 318 14.66 -9.32 5.94
CA ILE A 318 13.22 -9.52 5.68
C ILE A 318 12.96 -10.95 5.20
N TRP A 319 13.70 -11.45 4.19
CA TRP A 319 13.54 -12.82 3.70
C TRP A 319 13.78 -13.89 4.77
N MET A 320 14.82 -13.73 5.59
CA MET A 320 15.06 -14.63 6.72
C MET A 320 13.88 -14.64 7.70
N THR A 321 13.28 -13.48 7.95
CA THR A 321 12.14 -13.32 8.85
C THR A 321 10.86 -13.91 8.25
N ILE A 322 10.67 -13.78 6.93
CA ILE A 322 9.57 -14.41 6.19
C ILE A 322 9.64 -15.94 6.30
N GLU A 323 10.82 -16.52 6.06
CA GLU A 323 10.97 -17.98 6.13
C GLU A 323 10.83 -18.50 7.56
N HIS A 324 11.31 -17.74 8.56
CA HIS A 324 11.02 -18.04 9.96
C HIS A 324 9.51 -18.11 10.22
N GLY A 325 8.74 -17.13 9.76
CA GLY A 325 7.28 -17.13 9.93
C GLY A 325 6.60 -18.30 9.25
N ARG A 326 7.03 -18.66 8.04
CA ARG A 326 6.55 -19.87 7.35
C ARG A 326 6.83 -21.12 8.15
N HIS A 327 8.03 -21.26 8.70
CA HIS A 327 8.38 -22.40 9.54
C HIS A 327 7.51 -22.46 10.80
N VAL A 328 7.36 -21.35 11.52
CA VAL A 328 6.51 -21.30 12.71
C VAL A 328 5.05 -21.65 12.38
N PHE A 329 4.50 -21.15 11.28
CA PHE A 329 3.15 -21.50 10.83
C PHE A 329 3.01 -23.00 10.58
N ARG A 330 3.98 -23.60 9.86
CA ARG A 330 4.01 -25.02 9.55
C ARG A 330 3.98 -25.87 10.81
N GLU A 331 4.90 -25.63 11.74
CA GLU A 331 4.96 -26.34 13.02
C GLU A 331 3.70 -26.12 13.87
N LYS A 332 3.13 -24.92 13.83
CA LYS A 332 1.90 -24.59 14.56
C LYS A 332 0.70 -25.38 14.06
N TRP A 333 0.55 -25.55 12.76
CA TRP A 333 -0.67 -26.13 12.19
C TRP A 333 -0.49 -27.53 11.62
N GLY A 334 0.73 -28.06 11.59
CA GLY A 334 1.06 -29.32 10.92
C GLY A 334 0.74 -29.28 9.42
N HIS A 335 0.61 -28.07 8.83
CA HIS A 335 0.28 -27.87 7.42
C HIS A 335 1.04 -26.69 6.79
N ARG A 336 1.27 -26.73 5.46
CA ARG A 336 2.11 -25.73 4.74
C ARG A 336 1.34 -24.58 4.08
N ASP A 337 0.06 -24.78 3.76
CA ASP A 337 -0.75 -23.81 3.02
C ASP A 337 -1.85 -23.18 3.91
N CYS A 338 -2.69 -22.34 3.32
CA CYS A 338 -3.63 -21.48 4.07
C CYS A 338 -5.01 -22.10 4.26
N ASP A 339 -5.26 -23.29 3.73
CA ASP A 339 -6.56 -23.99 3.75
C ASP A 339 -6.79 -24.82 5.03
N ILE A 340 -6.13 -24.44 6.13
CA ILE A 340 -6.23 -25.12 7.44
C ILE A 340 -7.66 -25.21 7.99
N VAL A 341 -8.55 -24.27 7.64
CA VAL A 341 -9.98 -24.34 7.98
C VAL A 341 -10.68 -25.44 7.17
N SER A 342 -10.37 -25.55 5.88
CA SER A 342 -10.92 -26.58 4.97
C SER A 342 -10.47 -27.98 5.37
N MET A 343 -9.29 -28.11 5.98
CA MET A 343 -8.80 -29.36 6.58
C MET A 343 -9.56 -29.76 7.85
N GLY A 344 -10.41 -28.88 8.39
CA GLY A 344 -11.17 -29.11 9.61
C GLY A 344 -10.38 -28.85 10.89
N LEU A 345 -9.24 -28.15 10.82
CA LEU A 345 -8.51 -27.76 12.02
C LEU A 345 -9.31 -26.75 12.84
N VAL A 346 -9.15 -26.83 14.15
CA VAL A 346 -9.75 -25.92 15.12
C VAL A 346 -8.68 -25.28 16.01
N PRO A 347 -8.99 -24.20 16.77
CA PRO A 347 -7.98 -23.48 17.54
C PRO A 347 -7.23 -24.34 18.57
N SER A 348 -7.85 -25.41 19.08
CA SER A 348 -7.22 -26.34 20.03
C SER A 348 -6.14 -27.24 19.41
N ASP A 349 -6.09 -27.32 18.09
CA ASP A 349 -5.15 -28.18 17.36
C ASP A 349 -3.78 -27.52 17.18
N ALA A 350 -3.70 -26.20 17.36
CA ALA A 350 -2.44 -25.46 17.28
C ALA A 350 -1.36 -26.12 18.16
N TRP A 351 -0.22 -26.42 17.55
CA TRP A 351 0.95 -27.11 18.10
C TRP A 351 0.73 -28.58 18.47
N ARG A 352 -0.31 -29.22 17.93
CA ARG A 352 -0.68 -30.61 18.25
C ARG A 352 -0.92 -31.50 17.03
N VAL A 353 -0.94 -30.93 15.83
CA VAL A 353 -1.17 -31.65 14.58
C VAL A 353 0.13 -32.31 14.12
N GLU A 354 0.06 -33.58 13.75
CA GLU A 354 1.18 -34.24 13.06
C GLU A 354 1.38 -33.62 11.68
N HIS A 355 2.63 -33.50 11.24
CA HIS A 355 2.95 -32.89 9.95
C HIS A 355 2.36 -33.70 8.80
N ASP A 356 1.77 -33.00 7.81
CA ASP A 356 1.28 -33.62 6.58
C ASP A 356 2.34 -33.69 5.46
N TRP A 357 3.60 -33.45 5.81
CA TRP A 357 4.76 -33.56 4.93
C TRP A 357 5.85 -34.45 5.51
N GLU A 358 6.73 -34.93 4.63
CA GLU A 358 8.00 -35.58 5.00
C GLU A 358 9.15 -34.54 5.01
N ASP A 359 10.15 -34.77 5.87
CA ASP A 359 11.33 -33.91 6.08
C ASP A 359 12.30 -33.85 4.89
#